data_AF-A0AAW5EDI2-F1
#
_entry.id   AF-A0AAW5EDI2-F1
#
_cell.length_a   1.000
_cell.length_b   1.000
_cell.length_c   1.000
_cell.angle_alpha   90.00
_cell.angle_beta   90.00
_cell.angle_gamma   90.00
#
_symmetry.space_group_name_H-M   'P 1'
#
loop_
_entity.id
_entity.type
_entity.pdbx_description
1 polymer ?
#
loop_
_entity_poly.entity_id
_entity_poly.type
_entity_poly.pdbx_seq_one_letter_code
_entity_poly.pdbx_strand_id
1 'polypeptide(L)'
;FYTTEQIAFSFILLGALMPLISMIGAEFFEPKHLDSLHLDFILAPFVMPSLTAWLIIAVMGALGTIYQIHVTKAYGIAKQAGVVAGVSYLDVVFSMVVGIILGDDLPSAMVFLGI
;
A
#
# COMPACT_ATOMS: atom_id res chain seq x y z
N PHE A 1 18.05 -14.85 -21.20
CA PHE A 1 16.67 -15.16 -20.78
C PHE A 1 16.61 -14.95 -19.27
N TYR A 2 15.80 -13.99 -18.81
CA TYR A 2 15.56 -13.78 -17.37
C TYR A 2 14.38 -14.64 -16.94
N THR A 3 14.44 -15.22 -15.74
CA THR A 3 13.30 -15.95 -15.20
C THR A 3 12.26 -14.98 -14.65
N THR A 4 10.99 -15.41 -14.60
CA THR A 4 9.88 -14.57 -14.13
C THR A 4 10.09 -14.09 -12.69
N GLU A 5 10.73 -14.90 -11.85
CA GLU A 5 11.07 -14.57 -10.46
C GLU A 5 12.08 -13.43 -10.39
N GLN A 6 13.08 -13.40 -11.29
CA GLN A 6 14.06 -12.32 -11.35
C GLN A 6 13.42 -10.99 -11.76
N ILE A 7 12.45 -11.04 -12.67
CA ILE A 7 11.67 -9.87 -13.08
C ILE A 7 10.78 -9.39 -11.93
N ALA A 8 10.07 -10.29 -11.24
CA ALA A 8 9.24 -9.91 -10.09
C ALA A 8 10.09 -9.31 -8.96
N PHE A 9 11.26 -9.89 -8.68
CA PHE A 9 12.16 -9.41 -7.65
C PHE A 9 12.69 -8.00 -7.93
N SER A 10 12.97 -7.65 -9.19
CA SER A 10 13.43 -6.30 -9.54
C SER A 10 12.35 -5.24 -9.29
N PHE A 11 11.08 -5.56 -9.56
CA PHE A 11 9.96 -4.68 -9.23
C PHE A 11 9.77 -4.52 -7.73
N ILE A 12 9.84 -5.61 -6.96
CA ILE A 12 9.74 -5.57 -5.50
C ILE A 12 10.89 -4.77 -4.90
N LEU A 13 12.11 -4.97 -5.40
CA LEU A 13 13.31 -4.25 -4.97
C LEU A 13 13.18 -2.75 -5.22
N LEU A 14 12.80 -2.35 -6.44
CA LEU A 14 12.54 -0.94 -6.75
C LEU A 14 11.42 -0.35 -5.88
N GLY A 15 10.34 -1.11 -5.68
CA GLY A 15 9.22 -0.72 -4.83
C GLY A 15 9.60 -0.53 -3.36
N ALA A 16 10.60 -1.26 -2.85
CA ALA A 16 11.12 -1.09 -1.49
C ALA A 16 12.16 0.04 -1.40
N LEU A 17 12.97 0.23 -2.44
CA LEU A 17 13.98 1.29 -2.49
C LEU A 17 13.36 2.68 -2.56
N MET A 18 12.23 2.84 -3.25
CA MET A 18 11.56 4.14 -3.40
C MET A 18 11.18 4.77 -2.04
N PRO A 19 10.42 4.09 -1.14
CA PRO A 19 10.18 4.57 0.22
C PRO A 19 11.47 4.80 1.00
N LEU A 20 12.45 3.91 0.89
CA LEU A 20 13.73 4.06 1.61
C LEU A 20 14.46 5.35 1.21
N ILE A 21 14.55 5.64 -0.09
CA ILE A 21 15.16 6.87 -0.61
C ILE A 21 14.36 8.09 -0.17
N SER A 22 13.03 8.00 -0.18
CA SER A 22 12.15 9.06 0.35
C SER A 22 12.46 9.34 1.82
N MET A 23 12.59 8.29 2.64
CA MET A 23 12.83 8.42 4.08
C MET A 23 14.21 9.01 4.39
N ILE A 24 15.24 8.57 3.64
CA ILE A 24 16.59 9.14 3.74
C ILE A 24 16.59 10.60 3.28
N GLY A 25 15.93 10.90 2.16
CA GLY A 25 15.81 12.25 1.62
C GLY A 25 15.14 13.20 2.60
N ALA A 26 14.08 12.74 3.28
CA ALA A 26 13.33 13.52 4.26
C ALA A 26 14.18 13.94 5.47
N GLU A 27 15.24 13.22 5.84
CA GLU A 27 16.13 13.63 6.95
C GLU A 27 17.00 14.86 6.61
N PHE A 28 17.23 15.14 5.32
CA PHE A 28 18.01 16.30 4.89
C PHE A 28 17.18 17.59 4.75
N PHE A 29 15.85 17.50 4.83
CA PHE A 29 14.94 18.64 4.75
C PHE A 29 14.29 18.93 6.10
N GLU A 30 14.19 20.20 6.48
CA GLU A 30 13.48 20.55 7.70
C GLU A 30 11.96 20.26 7.55
N PRO A 31 11.31 19.63 8.55
CA PRO A 31 9.89 19.28 8.48
C PRO A 31 8.97 20.47 8.18
N LYS A 32 9.36 21.68 8.60
CA LYS A 32 8.58 22.90 8.38
C LYS A 32 8.59 23.40 6.93
N HIS A 33 9.67 23.12 6.18
CA HIS A 33 9.74 23.46 4.76
C HIS A 33 8.96 22.45 3.90
N LEU A 34 8.84 21.21 4.39
CA LEU A 34 8.13 20.12 3.71
C LEU A 34 6.61 20.35 3.67
N ASP A 35 6.03 20.70 4.82
CA ASP A 35 4.59 20.97 5.00
C ASP A 35 4.15 22.19 4.18
N SER A 36 4.99 23.22 4.12
CA SER A 36 4.73 24.43 3.32
C SER A 36 4.66 24.19 1.81
N LEU A 37 5.25 23.09 1.33
CA LEU A 37 5.28 22.70 -0.08
C LEU A 37 4.36 21.50 -0.37
N HIS A 38 3.60 21.02 0.62
CA HIS A 38 2.77 19.81 0.55
C HIS A 38 3.54 18.55 0.10
N LEU A 39 4.85 18.48 0.37
CA LEU A 39 5.69 17.33 0.00
C LEU A 39 5.67 16.21 1.03
N ASP A 40 4.93 16.39 2.13
CA ASP A 40 4.75 15.43 3.23
C ASP A 40 4.19 14.07 2.75
N PHE A 41 3.50 14.05 1.60
CA PHE A 41 3.00 12.80 1.02
C PHE A 41 4.11 11.95 0.38
N ILE A 42 5.19 12.57 -0.11
CA ILE A 42 6.31 11.88 -0.78
C ILE A 42 7.43 11.65 0.20
N LEU A 43 7.77 12.64 1.03
CA LEU A 43 8.96 12.65 1.87
C LEU A 43 8.55 12.46 3.33
N ALA A 44 8.66 11.24 3.85
CA ALA A 44 8.30 10.94 5.23
C ALA A 44 9.56 10.60 6.04
N PRO A 45 9.88 11.31 7.14
CA PRO A 45 11.09 11.03 7.92
C PRO A 45 11.04 9.63 8.55
N PHE A 46 12.20 9.01 8.72
CA PHE A 46 12.28 7.70 9.35
C PHE A 46 11.96 7.78 10.85
N VAL A 47 11.00 6.96 11.29
CA VAL A 47 10.62 6.83 12.70
C VAL A 47 10.85 5.39 13.13
N MET A 48 11.69 5.19 14.16
CA MET A 48 11.97 3.85 14.67
C MET A 48 10.70 3.25 15.29
N PRO A 49 10.20 2.11 14.78
CA PRO A 49 8.98 1.50 15.29
C PRO A 49 9.19 0.88 16.68
N SER A 50 8.15 0.97 17.52
CA SER A 50 8.08 0.30 18.82
C SER A 50 7.86 -1.22 18.66
N LEU A 51 8.04 -1.99 19.74
CA LEU A 51 7.82 -3.45 19.71
C LEU A 51 6.39 -3.82 19.25
N THR A 52 5.38 -3.05 19.67
CA THR A 52 4.00 -3.25 19.23
C THR A 52 3.84 -2.96 17.74
N ALA A 53 4.47 -1.89 17.24
CA ALA A 53 4.43 -1.57 15.81
C ALA A 53 5.08 -2.67 14.96
N TRP A 54 6.20 -3.24 15.42
CA TRP A 54 6.83 -4.39 14.77
C TRP A 54 5.90 -5.62 14.68
N LEU A 55 5.19 -5.93 15.77
CA LEU A 55 4.22 -7.02 15.78
C LEU A 55 3.08 -6.76 14.77
N ILE A 56 2.54 -5.55 14.74
CA ILE A 56 1.48 -5.17 13.80
C ILE A 56 1.98 -5.27 12.34
N ILE A 57 3.20 -4.78 12.05
CA ILE A 57 3.81 -4.89 10.72
C ILE A 57 3.97 -6.35 10.30
N ALA A 58 4.40 -7.23 11.22
CA ALA A 58 4.55 -8.65 10.93
C ALA A 58 3.20 -9.32 10.62
N VAL A 59 2.15 -9.02 11.40
CA VAL A 59 0.81 -9.54 11.14
C VAL A 59 0.27 -9.00 9.82
N MET A 60 0.43 -7.70 9.54
CA MET A 60 0.02 -7.07 8.29
C MET A 60 0.72 -7.69 7.09
N GLY A 61 2.02 -7.94 7.17
CA GLY A 61 2.80 -8.61 6.12
C GLY A 61 2.33 -10.05 5.89
N ALA A 62 2.03 -10.80 6.95
CA ALA A 62 1.52 -12.16 6.83
C ALA A 62 0.13 -12.20 6.16
N LEU A 63 -0.80 -11.37 6.61
CA LEU A 63 -2.14 -11.26 6.03
C LEU A 63 -2.08 -10.77 4.56
N GLY A 64 -1.26 -9.77 4.29
CA GLY A 64 -1.03 -9.26 2.93
C GLY A 64 -0.46 -10.32 1.99
N THR A 65 0.48 -11.15 2.48
CA THR A 65 1.02 -12.27 1.70
C THR A 65 -0.05 -13.31 1.38
N ILE A 66 -0.90 -13.66 2.37
CA ILE A 66 -2.02 -14.58 2.16
C ILE A 66 -2.98 -14.01 1.10
N TYR A 67 -3.36 -12.74 1.22
CA TYR A 67 -4.19 -12.05 0.22
C TYR A 67 -3.55 -12.12 -1.18
N GLN A 68 -2.27 -11.78 -1.30
CA GLN A 68 -1.56 -11.76 -2.58
C GLN A 68 -1.50 -13.14 -3.25
N ILE A 69 -1.35 -14.22 -2.47
CA ILE A 69 -1.39 -15.59 -2.99
C ILE A 69 -2.76 -15.91 -3.60
N HIS A 70 -3.85 -15.52 -2.93
CA HIS A 70 -5.21 -15.77 -3.42
C HIS A 70 -5.54 -14.95 -4.66
N VAL A 71 -5.14 -13.68 -4.69
CA VAL A 71 -5.31 -12.81 -5.86
C VAL A 71 -4.55 -13.37 -7.06
N THR A 72 -3.28 -13.77 -6.88
CA THR A 72 -2.48 -14.34 -7.97
C THR A 72 -3.10 -15.64 -8.50
N LYS A 73 -3.63 -16.49 -7.62
CA LYS A 73 -4.36 -17.70 -8.02
C LYS A 73 -5.66 -17.35 -8.77
N ALA A 74 -6.39 -16.35 -8.33
CA ALA A 74 -7.61 -15.89 -9.01
C ALA A 74 -7.31 -15.43 -10.44
N TYR A 75 -6.25 -14.63 -10.63
CA TYR A 75 -5.78 -14.22 -11.95
C TYR A 75 -5.32 -15.40 -12.83
N GLY A 76 -4.73 -16.44 -12.23
CA GLY A 76 -4.31 -17.64 -12.96
C GLY A 76 -5.46 -18.54 -13.42
N ILE A 77 -6.60 -18.53 -12.71
CA ILE A 77 -7.77 -19.37 -13.03
C ILE A 77 -8.77 -18.63 -13.92
N ALA A 78 -8.90 -17.31 -13.76
CA ALA A 78 -9.84 -16.52 -14.53
C ALA A 78 -9.43 -16.49 -16.01
N LYS A 79 -10.35 -16.93 -16.89
CA LYS A 79 -10.17 -16.89 -18.35
C LYS A 79 -9.94 -15.48 -18.89
N GLN A 80 -10.39 -14.46 -18.14
CA GLN A 80 -10.24 -13.05 -18.46
C GLN A 80 -9.74 -12.32 -17.22
N ALA A 81 -8.55 -11.73 -17.32
CA ALA A 81 -7.97 -10.92 -16.23
C ALA A 81 -8.88 -9.75 -15.81
N GLY A 82 -9.70 -9.24 -16.72
CA GLY A 82 -10.65 -8.16 -16.45
C GLY A 82 -11.72 -8.51 -15.42
N VAL A 83 -12.11 -9.79 -15.27
CA VAL A 83 -13.11 -10.19 -14.26
C VAL A 83 -12.54 -10.07 -12.86
N VAL A 84 -11.29 -10.52 -12.66
CA VAL A 84 -10.61 -10.42 -11.36
C VAL A 84 -10.32 -8.97 -11.02
N ALA A 85 -9.86 -8.18 -12.00
CA ALA A 85 -9.65 -6.74 -11.82
C ALA A 85 -10.94 -6.00 -11.44
N GLY A 86 -12.08 -6.35 -12.07
CA GLY A 86 -13.39 -5.80 -11.72
C GLY A 86 -13.80 -6.12 -10.28
N VAL A 87 -13.58 -7.36 -9.84
CA VAL A 87 -13.89 -7.78 -8.46
C VAL A 87 -12.96 -7.12 -7.44
N SER A 88 -11.69 -6.89 -7.78
CA SER A 88 -10.74 -6.19 -6.88
C SER A 88 -11.14 -4.74 -6.58
N TYR A 89 -12.02 -4.09 -7.37
CA TYR A 89 -12.56 -2.78 -6.97
C TYR A 89 -13.43 -2.85 -5.72
N LEU A 90 -14.02 -4.02 -5.41
CA LEU A 90 -14.76 -4.21 -4.16
C LEU A 90 -13.86 -4.08 -2.94
N ASP A 91 -12.54 -4.28 -3.08
CA ASP A 91 -11.59 -4.10 -1.97
C ASP A 91 -11.64 -2.66 -1.43
N VAL A 92 -11.89 -1.66 -2.28
CA VAL A 92 -12.08 -0.25 -1.87
C VAL A 92 -13.32 -0.11 -0.99
N VAL A 93 -14.45 -0.72 -1.40
CA VAL A 93 -15.71 -0.68 -0.66
C VAL A 93 -15.57 -1.39 0.69
N PHE A 94 -14.96 -2.58 0.72
CA PHE A 94 -14.72 -3.32 1.97
C PHE A 94 -13.75 -2.59 2.89
N SER A 95 -12.68 -2.00 2.35
CA SER A 95 -11.74 -1.19 3.12
C SER A 95 -12.44 0.00 3.79
N MET A 96 -13.32 0.70 3.06
CA MET A 96 -14.12 1.78 3.63
C MET A 96 -15.02 1.31 4.76
N VAL A 97 -15.75 0.20 4.58
CA VAL A 97 -16.63 -0.35 5.63
C VAL A 97 -15.82 -0.69 6.88
N VAL A 98 -14.65 -1.31 6.72
CA VAL A 98 -13.75 -1.63 7.83
C VAL A 98 -13.21 -0.36 8.51
N GLY A 99 -12.84 0.67 7.73
CA GLY A 99 -12.42 1.97 8.25
C GLY A 99 -13.49 2.63 9.11
N ILE A 100 -14.73 2.65 8.64
CA ILE A 100 -15.88 3.19 9.40
C ILE A 100 -16.08 2.40 10.71
N ILE A 101 -15.93 1.07 10.69
CA ILE A 101 -16.01 0.23 11.90
C ILE A 101 -14.88 0.57 12.89
N LEU A 102 -13.68 0.91 12.39
CA LEU A 102 -12.52 1.31 13.18
C LEU A 102 -12.61 2.75 13.72
N GLY A 103 -13.55 3.55 13.20
CA GLY A 103 -13.84 4.91 13.65
C GLY A 103 -13.52 6.02 12.65
N ASP A 104 -13.24 5.70 11.38
CA ASP A 104 -13.10 6.71 10.33
C ASP A 104 -14.45 7.39 10.04
N ASP A 105 -14.39 8.68 9.66
CA ASP A 105 -15.56 9.45 9.27
C ASP A 105 -16.20 8.89 7.99
N LEU A 106 -17.53 9.06 7.88
CA LEU A 106 -18.25 8.71 6.65
C LEU A 106 -17.69 9.54 5.47
N PRO A 107 -17.49 8.91 4.30
CA PRO A 107 -16.99 9.62 3.13
C PRO A 107 -17.95 10.74 2.75
N SER A 108 -17.40 11.91 2.40
CA SER A 108 -18.21 13.00 1.87
C SER A 108 -18.85 12.61 0.53
N ALA A 109 -19.94 13.28 0.16
CA ALA A 109 -20.64 13.01 -1.10
C ALA A 109 -19.73 13.08 -2.34
N MET A 110 -18.67 13.90 -2.29
CA MET A 110 -17.66 13.99 -3.36
C MET A 110 -16.77 12.74 -3.43
N VAL A 111 -16.37 12.20 -2.28
CA VAL A 111 -15.57 10.97 -2.20
C VAL A 111 -16.41 9.77 -2.64
N PHE A 112 -17.69 9.74 -2.29
CA PHE A 112 -18.61 8.68 -2.71
C PHE A 112 -18.85 8.65 -4.23
N LEU A 113 -18.82 9.81 -4.90
CA LEU A 113 -18.95 9.89 -6.37
C LEU A 113 -17.66 9.52 -7.11
N GLY A 114 -16.51 9.55 -6.43
CA GLY A 114 -15.20 9.22 -7.01
C GLY A 114 -14.81 7.75 -6.92
N ILE A 115 -15.53 6.96 -6.11
CA ILE A 115 -15.34 5.51 -5.92
C ILE A 115 -16.25 4.76 -6.89
#